data_AF-A0A971I855-F1
#
_entry.id   AF-A0A971I855-F1
#
_cell.length_a   1.000
_cell.length_b   1.000
_cell.length_c   1.000
_cell.angle_alpha   90.00
_cell.angle_beta   90.00
_cell.angle_gamma   90.00
#
_symmetry.space_group_name_H-M   'P 1'
#
loop_
_entity.id
_entity.type
_entity.pdbx_description
1 polymer ?
#
loop_
_entity_poly.entity_id
_entity_poly.type
_entity_poly.pdbx_seq_one_letter_code
_entity_poly.pdbx_strand_id
1 'polypeptide(L)'
;WNGNVFFEIVKLLPGQETTAEYKARISPDKEYKIVCSGTPEDGAQKVNAAYNLTVKKAQANIEITRSYEPEEAAPGDTVTINYTVKNTGNVTLVDIAVDEPEFGNVASFDKLKPGEEKAFSVQREMDEDGIVSKTVVTAKDENSGESYRFEAEELVISAVDDDRNARLSIDVTVNPPGLEKAGAVEVTCIIKNDGDIVLNNIEVFIRERNISMGSVLTLSPGQEETFTLSHLGVEETETFTVLVKAEDQEGNNYEFTSLPFEVTVGLQEEEEEEYTGRNGRAAVLRTVLIVVLFLIVLTAGVLFYILRDSLPFFRKRKAVRRKAHSDSN
;
A
#
# COMPACT_ATOMS: atom_id res chain seq x y z
N TRP A 1 30.10 -10.67 -58.26
CA TRP A 1 30.12 -9.67 -57.17
C TRP A 1 30.91 -8.45 -57.64
N ASN A 2 30.43 -7.22 -57.44
CA ASN A 2 31.01 -5.98 -58.02
C ASN A 2 31.33 -6.10 -59.54
N GLY A 3 30.42 -6.66 -60.34
CA GLY A 3 30.63 -6.93 -61.77
C GLY A 3 31.41 -8.21 -62.10
N ASN A 4 32.28 -8.70 -61.20
CA ASN A 4 33.07 -9.90 -61.45
C ASN A 4 32.20 -11.18 -61.45
N VAL A 5 32.44 -12.05 -62.42
CA VAL A 5 31.97 -13.45 -62.41
C VAL A 5 32.69 -14.22 -61.30
N PHE A 6 31.98 -15.08 -60.59
CA PHE A 6 32.53 -15.93 -59.52
C PHE A 6 32.23 -17.43 -59.72
N PHE A 7 31.37 -17.75 -60.68
CA PHE A 7 30.95 -19.10 -61.05
C PHE A 7 30.48 -19.06 -62.51
N GLU A 8 30.86 -20.06 -63.29
CA GLU A 8 30.51 -20.20 -64.70
C GLU A 8 30.41 -21.69 -65.04
N ILE A 9 29.47 -22.06 -65.91
CA ILE A 9 29.31 -23.42 -66.45
C ILE A 9 29.12 -23.35 -67.96
N VAL A 10 29.68 -24.32 -68.67
CA VAL A 10 29.73 -24.33 -70.15
C VAL A 10 28.33 -24.49 -70.77
N LYS A 11 27.45 -25.28 -70.14
CA LYS A 11 26.09 -25.55 -70.62
C LYS A 11 25.19 -25.99 -69.45
N LEU A 12 23.93 -25.59 -69.52
CA LEU A 12 22.84 -26.09 -68.66
C LEU A 12 21.69 -26.51 -69.57
N LEU A 13 21.22 -27.76 -69.46
CA LEU A 13 20.10 -28.26 -70.27
C LEU A 13 18.75 -27.91 -69.62
N PRO A 14 17.64 -27.89 -70.39
CA PRO A 14 16.31 -27.72 -69.83
C PRO A 14 16.02 -28.72 -68.70
N GLY A 15 15.60 -28.22 -67.53
CA GLY A 15 15.35 -29.04 -66.34
C GLY A 15 16.59 -29.45 -65.54
N GLN A 16 17.80 -28.96 -65.88
CA GLN A 16 18.98 -29.09 -65.03
C GLN A 16 19.13 -27.88 -64.09
N GLU A 17 19.68 -28.14 -62.91
CA GLU A 17 20.04 -27.14 -61.91
C GLU A 17 21.53 -27.23 -61.56
N THR A 18 22.09 -26.18 -60.97
CA THR A 18 23.46 -26.16 -60.46
C THR A 18 23.56 -25.23 -59.26
N THR A 19 24.47 -25.52 -58.33
CA THR A 19 24.73 -24.69 -57.15
C THR A 19 26.02 -23.89 -57.32
N ALA A 20 26.02 -22.63 -56.89
CA ALA A 20 27.17 -21.75 -56.92
C ALA A 20 27.40 -21.12 -55.54
N GLU A 21 28.49 -21.48 -54.85
CA GLU A 21 28.87 -20.86 -53.58
C GLU A 21 29.80 -19.65 -53.79
N TYR A 22 29.60 -18.59 -53.01
CA TYR A 22 30.50 -17.45 -52.95
C TYR A 22 30.57 -16.89 -51.53
N LYS A 23 31.78 -16.77 -50.99
CA LYS A 23 32.04 -16.28 -49.63
C LYS A 23 32.77 -14.95 -49.71
N ALA A 24 32.14 -13.89 -49.20
CA ALA A 24 32.70 -12.54 -49.15
C ALA A 24 32.28 -11.82 -47.87
N ARG A 25 33.11 -10.88 -47.41
CA ARG A 25 32.71 -9.91 -46.38
C ARG A 25 31.79 -8.86 -47.01
N ILE A 26 30.66 -8.61 -46.37
CA ILE A 26 29.67 -7.62 -46.77
C ILE A 26 29.58 -6.50 -45.72
N SER A 27 29.17 -5.32 -46.17
CA SER A 27 28.77 -4.22 -45.30
C SER A 27 27.28 -4.39 -44.95
N PRO A 28 26.86 -4.16 -43.69
CA PRO A 28 25.45 -4.16 -43.34
C PRO A 28 24.69 -3.00 -44.01
N ASP A 29 23.37 -3.17 -44.13
CA ASP A 29 22.40 -2.21 -44.70
C ASP A 29 22.67 -1.76 -46.15
N LYS A 30 23.58 -2.46 -46.82
CA LYS A 30 23.87 -2.30 -48.25
C LYS A 30 23.17 -3.38 -49.07
N GLU A 31 22.55 -2.99 -50.17
CA GLU A 31 22.02 -3.92 -51.17
C GLU A 31 23.16 -4.56 -51.98
N TYR A 32 23.10 -5.88 -52.14
CA TYR A 32 23.97 -6.69 -52.96
C TYR A 32 23.16 -7.36 -54.07
N LYS A 33 23.47 -7.03 -55.32
CA LYS A 33 22.83 -7.62 -56.50
C LYS A 33 23.66 -8.79 -57.03
N ILE A 34 23.08 -9.98 -56.98
CA ILE A 34 23.54 -11.17 -57.70
C ILE A 34 22.89 -11.14 -59.09
N VAL A 35 23.66 -11.41 -60.14
CA VAL A 35 23.17 -11.53 -61.51
C VAL A 35 23.64 -12.87 -62.06
N CYS A 36 22.70 -13.68 -62.54
CA CYS A 36 22.95 -14.85 -63.37
C CYS A 36 22.66 -14.49 -64.84
N SER A 37 23.42 -15.04 -65.78
CA SER A 37 23.21 -14.75 -67.20
C SER A 37 23.69 -15.90 -68.08
N GLY A 38 22.96 -16.17 -69.16
CA GLY A 38 23.30 -17.22 -70.12
C GLY A 38 22.93 -16.82 -71.55
N THR A 39 23.56 -17.48 -72.52
CA THR A 39 23.28 -17.30 -73.95
C THR A 39 22.67 -18.60 -74.49
N PRO A 40 21.47 -18.57 -75.09
CA PRO A 40 20.90 -19.73 -75.78
C PRO A 40 21.78 -20.29 -76.90
N GLU A 41 21.75 -21.61 -77.10
CA GLU A 41 22.59 -22.33 -78.08
C GLU A 41 22.18 -22.06 -79.55
N ASP A 42 20.97 -21.58 -79.79
CA ASP A 42 20.47 -21.14 -81.09
C ASP A 42 20.99 -19.74 -81.51
N GLY A 43 21.76 -19.07 -80.65
CA GLY A 43 22.29 -17.73 -80.88
C GLY A 43 21.30 -16.60 -80.58
N ALA A 44 20.17 -16.90 -79.91
CA ALA A 44 19.25 -15.87 -79.44
C ALA A 44 19.88 -14.94 -78.38
N GLN A 45 19.19 -13.83 -78.06
CA GLN A 45 19.72 -12.82 -77.15
C GLN A 45 20.01 -13.37 -75.75
N LYS A 46 21.11 -12.87 -75.17
CA LYS A 46 21.56 -13.20 -73.81
C LYS A 46 20.47 -12.89 -72.78
N VAL A 47 20.05 -13.92 -72.04
CA VAL A 47 19.09 -13.81 -70.94
C VAL A 47 19.81 -13.51 -69.62
N ASN A 48 19.16 -12.71 -68.76
CA ASN A 48 19.69 -12.35 -67.44
C ASN A 48 18.59 -12.51 -66.38
N ALA A 49 18.96 -13.02 -65.20
CA ALA A 49 18.14 -13.02 -63.99
C ALA A 49 18.92 -12.34 -62.86
N ALA A 50 18.23 -11.74 -61.89
CA ALA A 50 18.89 -11.07 -60.77
C ALA A 50 18.15 -11.28 -59.45
N TYR A 51 18.92 -11.30 -58.37
CA TYR A 51 18.43 -11.37 -57.00
C TYR A 51 19.12 -10.29 -56.17
N ASN A 52 18.34 -9.52 -55.42
CA ASN A 52 18.84 -8.47 -54.53
C ASN A 52 18.80 -8.98 -53.09
N LEU A 53 19.90 -8.83 -52.36
CA LEU A 53 20.06 -9.22 -50.96
C LEU A 53 20.52 -8.02 -50.12
N THR A 54 19.83 -7.71 -49.03
CA THR A 54 20.26 -6.72 -48.05
C THR A 54 20.33 -7.38 -46.69
N VAL A 55 21.50 -7.38 -46.06
CA VAL A 55 21.71 -7.91 -44.71
C VAL A 55 21.75 -6.75 -43.74
N LYS A 56 20.90 -6.77 -42.70
CA LYS A 56 20.82 -5.72 -41.68
C LYS A 56 22.05 -5.70 -40.77
N LYS A 57 22.39 -4.53 -40.23
CA LYS A 57 23.36 -4.43 -39.14
C LYS A 57 22.86 -5.24 -37.95
N ALA A 58 23.75 -6.05 -37.35
CA ALA A 58 23.52 -6.62 -36.02
C ALA A 58 23.21 -5.50 -35.02
N GLN A 59 22.08 -5.64 -34.33
CA GLN A 59 21.58 -4.73 -33.33
C GLN A 59 21.00 -5.55 -32.19
N ALA A 60 21.76 -5.68 -31.10
CA ALA A 60 21.22 -6.12 -29.82
C ALA A 60 20.41 -4.97 -29.19
N ASN A 61 19.21 -5.26 -28.71
CA ASN A 61 18.44 -4.34 -27.87
C ASN A 61 17.52 -5.15 -26.96
N ILE A 62 17.39 -4.70 -25.70
CA ILE A 62 16.44 -5.25 -24.74
C ILE A 62 15.50 -4.14 -24.30
N GLU A 63 14.20 -4.46 -24.28
CA GLU A 63 13.16 -3.70 -23.61
C GLU A 63 12.91 -4.36 -22.24
N ILE A 64 12.87 -3.54 -21.18
CA ILE A 64 12.64 -3.97 -19.81
C ILE A 64 11.41 -3.22 -19.30
N THR A 65 10.33 -3.94 -19.00
CA THR A 65 9.15 -3.36 -18.35
C THR A 65 8.95 -3.97 -16.97
N ARG A 66 8.41 -3.18 -16.05
CA ARG A 66 8.07 -3.60 -14.69
C ARG A 66 6.69 -3.06 -14.31
N SER A 67 6.00 -3.81 -13.47
CA SER A 67 4.88 -3.36 -12.66
C SER A 67 5.04 -3.94 -11.25
N TYR A 68 4.25 -3.46 -10.29
CA TYR A 68 4.27 -3.97 -8.93
C TYR A 68 2.84 -4.10 -8.39
N GLU A 69 2.66 -4.95 -7.40
CA GLU A 69 1.39 -5.12 -6.68
C GLU A 69 1.66 -5.43 -5.19
N PRO A 70 0.87 -4.88 -4.25
CA PRO A 70 -0.20 -3.88 -4.43
C PRO A 70 0.32 -2.50 -4.89
N GLU A 71 -0.57 -1.60 -5.33
CA GLU A 71 -0.21 -0.22 -5.72
C GLU A 71 0.08 0.68 -4.51
N GLU A 72 -0.48 0.35 -3.34
CA GLU A 72 -0.29 1.00 -2.04
C GLU A 72 0.17 -0.06 -1.03
N ALA A 73 1.22 0.22 -0.25
CA ALA A 73 1.82 -0.68 0.73
C ALA A 73 2.50 0.12 1.85
N ALA A 74 2.36 -0.32 3.10
CA ALA A 74 3.05 0.25 4.27
C ALA A 74 4.40 -0.46 4.51
N PRO A 75 5.32 0.08 5.33
CA PRO A 75 6.52 -0.65 5.75
C PRO A 75 6.16 -2.00 6.38
N GLY A 76 6.92 -3.05 6.05
CA GLY A 76 6.62 -4.44 6.42
C GLY A 76 5.71 -5.21 5.44
N ASP A 77 4.96 -4.55 4.56
CA ASP A 77 4.16 -5.24 3.54
C ASP A 77 5.04 -5.96 2.49
N THR A 78 4.54 -7.07 1.94
CA THR A 78 5.20 -7.77 0.83
C THR A 78 4.72 -7.26 -0.53
N VAL A 79 5.58 -6.53 -1.24
CA VAL A 79 5.35 -6.09 -2.62
C VAL A 79 5.89 -7.15 -3.59
N THR A 80 5.09 -7.49 -4.61
CA THR A 80 5.52 -8.34 -5.74
C THR A 80 5.87 -7.45 -6.93
N ILE A 81 7.15 -7.38 -7.31
CA ILE A 81 7.61 -6.72 -8.53
C ILE A 81 7.57 -7.74 -9.67
N ASN A 82 6.79 -7.44 -10.70
CA ASN A 82 6.64 -8.23 -11.91
C ASN A 82 7.51 -7.62 -13.03
N TYR A 83 8.35 -8.44 -13.65
CA TYR A 83 9.32 -8.04 -14.69
C TYR A 83 8.95 -8.67 -16.04
N THR A 84 9.16 -7.96 -17.14
CA THR A 84 9.23 -8.54 -18.49
C THR A 84 10.49 -8.05 -19.21
N VAL A 85 11.28 -8.99 -19.72
CA VAL A 85 12.54 -8.75 -20.44
C VAL A 85 12.39 -9.27 -21.87
N LYS A 86 12.54 -8.39 -22.86
CA LYS A 86 12.20 -8.66 -24.26
C LYS A 86 13.31 -8.26 -25.21
N ASN A 87 13.74 -9.17 -26.08
CA ASN A 87 14.73 -8.85 -27.12
C ASN A 87 14.03 -8.13 -28.28
N THR A 88 14.17 -6.81 -28.33
CA THR A 88 13.67 -5.94 -29.43
C THR A 88 14.73 -5.71 -30.52
N GLY A 89 15.91 -6.32 -30.37
CA GLY A 89 16.96 -6.36 -31.38
C GLY A 89 16.68 -7.37 -32.51
N ASN A 90 17.68 -7.54 -33.38
CA ASN A 90 17.62 -8.44 -34.55
C ASN A 90 18.61 -9.62 -34.49
N VAL A 91 19.28 -9.81 -33.34
CA VAL A 91 20.23 -10.91 -33.08
C VAL A 91 19.74 -11.77 -31.91
N THR A 92 20.08 -13.07 -31.91
CA THR A 92 19.84 -13.92 -30.74
C THR A 92 20.78 -13.52 -29.62
N LEU A 93 20.22 -13.30 -28.43
CA LEU A 93 20.98 -13.08 -27.22
C LEU A 93 21.10 -14.38 -26.42
N VAL A 94 22.23 -14.55 -25.72
CA VAL A 94 22.57 -15.67 -24.83
C VAL A 94 23.27 -15.14 -23.57
N ASP A 95 23.44 -16.00 -22.56
CA ASP A 95 24.02 -15.66 -21.25
C ASP A 95 23.35 -14.41 -20.64
N ILE A 96 22.02 -14.35 -20.65
CA ILE A 96 21.28 -13.19 -20.15
C ILE A 96 21.20 -13.26 -18.63
N ALA A 97 21.68 -12.23 -17.93
CA ALA A 97 21.49 -12.05 -16.49
C ALA A 97 20.72 -10.76 -16.22
N VAL A 98 19.75 -10.81 -15.30
CA VAL A 98 18.96 -9.67 -14.84
C VAL A 98 19.33 -9.40 -13.38
N ASP A 99 19.91 -8.24 -13.15
CA ASP A 99 20.50 -7.85 -11.87
C ASP A 99 19.85 -6.58 -11.34
N GLU A 100 19.66 -6.51 -10.03
CA GLU A 100 19.20 -5.32 -9.31
C GLU A 100 20.30 -4.89 -8.34
N PRO A 101 20.76 -3.62 -8.36
CA PRO A 101 21.87 -3.17 -7.52
C PRO A 101 21.67 -3.42 -6.01
N GLU A 102 20.43 -3.32 -5.55
CA GLU A 102 20.04 -3.50 -4.15
C GLU A 102 19.62 -4.94 -3.84
N PHE A 103 19.19 -5.73 -4.84
CA PHE A 103 18.62 -7.08 -4.62
C PHE A 103 19.49 -8.24 -5.11
N GLY A 104 20.59 -7.99 -5.83
CA GLY A 104 21.43 -8.99 -6.48
C GLY A 104 20.85 -9.51 -7.80
N ASN A 105 21.31 -10.69 -8.25
CA ASN A 105 20.75 -11.34 -9.44
C ASN A 105 19.31 -11.82 -9.17
N VAL A 106 18.36 -11.33 -9.98
CA VAL A 106 16.94 -11.67 -9.83
C VAL A 106 16.44 -12.66 -10.89
N ALA A 107 17.11 -12.77 -12.04
CA ALA A 107 16.87 -13.82 -13.03
C ALA A 107 18.10 -14.08 -13.92
N SER A 108 18.11 -15.24 -14.57
CA SER A 108 19.04 -15.59 -15.63
C SER A 108 18.35 -16.44 -16.71
N PHE A 109 18.71 -16.26 -17.98
CA PHE A 109 18.16 -17.00 -19.13
C PHE A 109 19.27 -17.41 -20.10
N ASP A 110 19.29 -18.67 -20.53
CA ASP A 110 20.28 -19.18 -21.49
C ASP A 110 20.20 -18.48 -22.86
N LYS A 111 18.99 -18.04 -23.27
CA LYS A 111 18.72 -17.54 -24.61
C LYS A 111 17.46 -16.66 -24.70
N LEU A 112 17.51 -15.64 -25.55
CA LEU A 112 16.39 -14.80 -25.94
C LEU A 112 16.48 -14.44 -27.44
N LYS A 113 15.62 -15.01 -28.28
CA LYS A 113 15.59 -14.75 -29.73
C LYS A 113 15.00 -13.37 -30.05
N PRO A 114 15.23 -12.81 -31.26
CA PRO A 114 14.55 -11.60 -31.71
C PRO A 114 13.02 -11.69 -31.58
N GLY A 115 12.41 -10.74 -30.88
CA GLY A 115 10.97 -10.71 -30.57
C GLY A 115 10.52 -11.64 -29.43
N GLU A 116 11.42 -12.41 -28.81
CA GLU A 116 11.11 -13.26 -27.66
C GLU A 116 11.18 -12.46 -26.36
N GLU A 117 10.30 -12.82 -25.41
CA GLU A 117 10.21 -12.22 -24.08
C GLU A 117 10.20 -13.30 -22.98
N LYS A 118 10.60 -12.90 -21.77
CA LYS A 118 10.49 -13.67 -20.52
C LYS A 118 9.86 -12.78 -19.46
N ALA A 119 8.86 -13.31 -18.76
CA ALA A 119 8.29 -12.69 -17.58
C ALA A 119 8.66 -13.51 -16.33
N PHE A 120 8.90 -12.81 -15.23
CA PHE A 120 9.18 -13.38 -13.90
C PHE A 120 8.81 -12.36 -12.83
N SER A 121 8.78 -12.75 -11.55
CA SER A 121 8.50 -11.84 -10.44
C SER A 121 9.42 -12.07 -9.25
N VAL A 122 9.53 -11.03 -8.42
CA VAL A 122 10.37 -10.98 -7.21
C VAL A 122 9.54 -10.37 -6.09
N GLN A 123 9.55 -10.98 -4.91
CA GLN A 123 8.90 -10.43 -3.73
C GLN A 123 9.92 -9.69 -2.85
N ARG A 124 9.56 -8.51 -2.38
CA ARG A 124 10.36 -7.68 -1.46
C ARG A 124 9.46 -7.17 -0.33
N GLU A 125 10.04 -7.06 0.84
CA GLU A 125 9.44 -6.37 1.99
C GLU A 125 9.60 -4.87 1.75
N MET A 126 8.57 -4.08 2.05
CA MET A 126 8.62 -2.62 2.02
C MET A 126 9.37 -2.11 3.25
N ASP A 127 10.26 -1.13 3.08
CA ASP A 127 10.92 -0.43 4.19
C ASP A 127 10.38 1.02 4.35
N GLU A 128 10.96 1.78 5.28
CA GLU A 128 10.53 3.16 5.58
C GLU A 128 10.84 4.17 4.46
N ASP A 129 11.85 3.90 3.62
CA ASP A 129 12.27 4.80 2.51
C ASP A 129 11.57 4.46 1.18
N GLY A 130 11.13 3.21 1.02
CA GLY A 130 10.46 2.67 -0.16
C GLY A 130 11.38 1.89 -1.10
N ILE A 131 10.83 0.88 -1.78
CA ILE A 131 11.61 -0.04 -2.61
C ILE A 131 12.04 0.65 -3.92
N VAL A 132 13.34 0.58 -4.24
CA VAL A 132 13.88 1.14 -5.49
C VAL A 132 14.43 0.05 -6.41
N SER A 133 13.98 0.06 -7.66
CA SER A 133 14.37 -0.90 -8.71
C SER A 133 15.13 -0.16 -9.83
N LYS A 134 16.38 -0.59 -10.05
CA LYS A 134 17.38 -0.01 -10.95
C LYS A 134 17.92 -1.08 -11.90
N THR A 135 17.00 -1.79 -12.54
CA THR A 135 17.25 -3.07 -13.20
C THR A 135 18.29 -2.97 -14.32
N VAL A 136 19.31 -3.82 -14.23
CA VAL A 136 20.36 -4.01 -15.23
C VAL A 136 20.14 -5.34 -15.92
N VAL A 137 20.26 -5.39 -17.25
CA VAL A 137 20.32 -6.65 -17.99
C VAL A 137 21.64 -6.74 -18.74
N THR A 138 22.42 -7.79 -18.47
CA THR A 138 23.60 -8.13 -19.28
C THR A 138 23.29 -9.32 -20.19
N ALA A 139 23.90 -9.36 -21.38
CA ALA A 139 23.69 -10.41 -22.38
C ALA A 139 24.84 -10.46 -23.40
N LYS A 140 24.89 -11.50 -24.24
CA LYS A 140 25.85 -11.62 -25.37
C LYS A 140 25.14 -11.97 -26.67
N ASP A 141 25.66 -11.52 -27.82
CA ASP A 141 25.20 -12.01 -29.14
C ASP A 141 25.75 -13.42 -29.41
N GLU A 142 24.87 -14.35 -29.79
CA GLU A 142 25.19 -15.77 -30.03
C GLU A 142 26.27 -16.02 -31.10
N ASN A 143 26.40 -15.12 -32.07
CA ASN A 143 27.26 -15.28 -33.25
C ASN A 143 28.58 -14.53 -33.12
N SER A 144 28.58 -13.36 -32.46
CA SER A 144 29.77 -12.52 -32.32
C SER A 144 30.47 -12.68 -30.98
N GLY A 145 29.76 -13.11 -29.93
CA GLY A 145 30.22 -13.09 -28.55
C GLY A 145 30.36 -11.68 -27.94
N GLU A 146 29.96 -10.62 -28.66
CA GLU A 146 29.94 -9.25 -28.15
C GLU A 146 28.97 -9.16 -26.97
N SER A 147 29.43 -8.55 -25.87
CA SER A 147 28.68 -8.42 -24.62
C SER A 147 28.01 -7.05 -24.55
N TYR A 148 26.73 -7.02 -24.15
CA TYR A 148 25.92 -5.82 -24.01
C TYR A 148 25.41 -5.68 -22.58
N ARG A 149 25.09 -4.44 -22.21
CA ARG A 149 24.47 -4.07 -20.94
C ARG A 149 23.38 -3.05 -21.22
N PHE A 150 22.19 -3.31 -20.71
CA PHE A 150 21.01 -2.48 -20.81
C PHE A 150 20.58 -2.09 -19.39
N GLU A 151 19.98 -0.91 -19.24
CA GLU A 151 19.47 -0.39 -17.97
C GLU A 151 18.02 0.03 -18.19
N ALA A 152 17.17 -0.26 -17.22
CA ALA A 152 15.84 0.33 -17.14
C ALA A 152 15.91 1.74 -16.52
N GLU A 153 14.86 2.54 -16.70
CA GLU A 153 14.69 3.77 -15.92
C GLU A 153 14.51 3.43 -14.42
N GLU A 154 14.71 4.39 -13.52
CA GLU A 154 14.53 4.15 -12.09
C GLU A 154 13.04 4.00 -11.76
N LEU A 155 12.67 2.88 -11.12
CA LEU A 155 11.33 2.65 -10.58
C LEU A 155 11.41 2.80 -9.06
N VAL A 156 10.71 3.80 -8.52
CA VAL A 156 10.56 4.00 -7.08
C VAL A 156 9.15 3.57 -6.69
N ILE A 157 9.05 2.71 -5.68
CA ILE A 157 7.80 2.29 -5.05
C ILE A 157 7.82 2.86 -3.64
N SER A 158 7.25 4.05 -3.45
CA SER A 158 7.18 4.67 -2.13
C SER A 158 6.31 3.84 -1.18
N ALA A 159 6.76 3.70 0.07
CA ALA A 159 5.87 3.34 1.15
C ALA A 159 4.75 4.39 1.28
N VAL A 160 3.56 3.94 1.65
CA VAL A 160 2.47 4.81 2.07
C VAL A 160 2.63 5.07 3.56
N ASP A 161 2.54 6.34 3.98
CA ASP A 161 2.52 6.71 5.40
C ASP A 161 1.43 5.91 6.12
N ASP A 162 1.81 5.28 7.22
CA ASP A 162 0.96 4.34 7.93
C ASP A 162 -0.13 5.05 8.76
N ASP A 163 -1.21 5.46 8.11
CA ASP A 163 -2.36 6.14 8.72
C ASP A 163 -3.23 5.19 9.60
N ARG A 164 -2.76 3.94 9.83
CA ARG A 164 -3.32 2.95 10.78
C ARG A 164 -3.44 3.58 12.18
N ASN A 165 -4.66 3.64 12.71
CA ASN A 165 -4.99 4.44 13.87
C ASN A 165 -5.55 3.58 15.02
N ALA A 166 -4.68 3.27 15.97
CA ALA A 166 -5.03 2.61 17.24
C ALA A 166 -5.99 3.50 18.06
N ARG A 167 -7.30 3.21 18.01
CA ARG A 167 -8.33 3.95 18.75
C ARG A 167 -9.20 3.00 19.58
N LEU A 168 -9.26 3.27 20.88
CA LEU A 168 -10.08 2.51 21.83
C LEU A 168 -11.09 3.44 22.51
N SER A 169 -12.37 3.04 22.55
CA SER A 169 -13.34 3.61 23.50
C SER A 169 -13.39 2.75 24.76
N ILE A 170 -13.57 3.39 25.91
CA ILE A 170 -13.70 2.73 27.22
C ILE A 170 -14.93 3.33 27.92
N ASP A 171 -15.97 2.53 28.11
CA ASP A 171 -17.15 2.86 28.92
C ASP A 171 -17.06 2.17 30.29
N VAL A 172 -17.45 2.86 31.35
CA VAL A 172 -17.30 2.36 32.73
C VAL A 172 -18.57 2.63 33.53
N THR A 173 -19.14 1.56 34.10
CA THR A 173 -20.34 1.58 34.95
C THR A 173 -20.00 1.03 36.34
N VAL A 174 -20.51 1.69 37.39
CA VAL A 174 -20.31 1.31 38.80
C VAL A 174 -21.65 0.93 39.44
N ASN A 175 -21.67 -0.16 40.21
CA ASN A 175 -22.86 -0.72 40.83
C ASN A 175 -22.59 -1.18 42.29
N PRO A 176 -23.25 -0.60 43.32
CA PRO A 176 -24.07 0.61 43.27
C PRO A 176 -23.23 1.86 42.91
N PRO A 177 -23.84 2.94 42.40
CA PRO A 177 -23.13 4.18 42.02
C PRO A 177 -22.59 5.00 43.22
N GLY A 178 -22.86 4.56 44.45
CA GLY A 178 -22.38 5.17 45.68
C GLY A 178 -22.71 4.29 46.88
N LEU A 179 -22.13 4.62 48.03
CA LEU A 179 -22.23 3.86 49.28
C LEU A 179 -22.61 4.78 50.45
N GLU A 180 -23.39 4.27 51.40
CA GLU A 180 -23.70 5.00 52.65
C GLU A 180 -22.49 5.14 53.58
N LYS A 181 -21.54 4.21 53.45
CA LYS A 181 -20.41 3.96 54.36
C LYS A 181 -19.36 3.11 53.63
N ALA A 182 -18.15 3.03 54.19
CA ALA A 182 -17.08 2.18 53.68
C ALA A 182 -17.59 0.77 53.32
N GLY A 183 -17.28 0.30 52.11
CA GLY A 183 -17.90 -0.87 51.50
C GLY A 183 -17.20 -1.28 50.21
N ALA A 184 -17.90 -1.96 49.31
CA ALA A 184 -17.38 -2.34 48.00
C ALA A 184 -18.43 -2.18 46.91
N VAL A 185 -17.96 -1.81 45.71
CA VAL A 185 -18.77 -1.70 44.49
C VAL A 185 -18.27 -2.70 43.44
N GLU A 186 -19.16 -3.06 42.53
CA GLU A 186 -18.80 -3.71 41.26
C GLU A 186 -18.49 -2.63 40.21
N VAL A 187 -17.40 -2.80 39.47
CA VAL A 187 -17.04 -1.95 38.33
C VAL A 187 -17.05 -2.81 37.07
N THR A 188 -17.88 -2.44 36.10
CA THR A 188 -17.89 -3.03 34.76
C THR A 188 -17.29 -2.06 33.76
N CYS A 189 -16.33 -2.53 32.98
CA CYS A 189 -15.64 -1.81 31.93
C CYS A 189 -15.93 -2.48 30.59
N ILE A 190 -16.42 -1.74 29.60
CA ILE A 190 -16.57 -2.19 28.22
C ILE A 190 -15.52 -1.48 27.38
N ILE A 191 -14.63 -2.24 26.74
CA ILE A 191 -13.67 -1.69 25.78
C ILE A 191 -14.14 -1.98 24.36
N LYS A 192 -13.89 -1.04 23.44
CA LYS A 192 -14.19 -1.17 22.02
C LYS A 192 -12.99 -0.77 21.19
N ASN A 193 -12.57 -1.62 20.27
CA ASN A 193 -11.64 -1.20 19.23
C ASN A 193 -12.42 -0.42 18.16
N ASP A 194 -12.22 0.89 18.12
CA ASP A 194 -12.79 1.79 17.12
C ASP A 194 -11.78 2.11 16.00
N GLY A 195 -10.52 1.65 16.14
CA GLY A 195 -9.48 1.75 15.13
C GLY A 195 -9.69 0.77 13.96
N ASP A 196 -8.69 0.76 13.08
CA ASP A 196 -8.60 -0.11 11.89
C ASP A 196 -7.54 -1.22 12.06
N ILE A 197 -6.67 -1.14 13.06
CA ILE A 197 -5.73 -2.21 13.43
C ILE A 197 -6.33 -3.24 14.39
N VAL A 198 -5.79 -4.45 14.40
CA VAL A 198 -6.04 -5.44 15.46
C VAL A 198 -5.15 -5.12 16.65
N LEU A 199 -5.74 -4.97 17.83
CA LEU A 199 -5.00 -4.85 19.10
C LEU A 199 -4.84 -6.22 19.73
N ASN A 200 -3.64 -6.49 20.27
CA ASN A 200 -3.21 -7.75 20.89
C ASN A 200 -2.78 -7.53 22.34
N ASN A 201 -2.60 -8.63 23.09
CA ASN A 201 -2.01 -8.66 24.44
C ASN A 201 -2.62 -7.61 25.40
N ILE A 202 -3.94 -7.47 25.35
CA ILE A 202 -4.65 -6.37 26.00
C ILE A 202 -4.79 -6.67 27.49
N GLU A 203 -4.35 -5.74 28.34
CA GLU A 203 -4.47 -5.81 29.80
C GLU A 203 -5.26 -4.61 30.34
N VAL A 204 -6.21 -4.86 31.25
CA VAL A 204 -7.12 -3.83 31.79
C VAL A 204 -6.90 -3.67 33.30
N PHE A 205 -6.76 -2.44 33.78
CA PHE A 205 -6.47 -2.12 35.19
C PHE A 205 -7.26 -0.92 35.71
N ILE A 206 -7.61 -0.92 37.00
CA ILE A 206 -7.87 0.31 37.76
C ILE A 206 -6.52 0.96 38.08
N ARG A 207 -6.27 2.15 37.52
CA ARG A 207 -4.94 2.78 37.43
C ARG A 207 -4.36 3.15 38.79
N GLU A 208 -5.14 3.83 39.63
CA GLU A 208 -4.68 4.48 40.87
C GLU A 208 -4.24 3.46 41.93
N ARG A 209 -4.76 2.24 41.83
CA ARG A 209 -4.53 1.13 42.76
C ARG A 209 -3.85 -0.08 42.12
N ASN A 210 -3.54 -0.02 40.81
CA ASN A 210 -2.95 -1.09 40.00
C ASN A 210 -3.69 -2.45 40.14
N ILE A 211 -5.03 -2.43 40.13
CA ILE A 211 -5.87 -3.63 40.25
C ILE A 211 -6.22 -4.11 38.84
N SER A 212 -5.76 -5.29 38.43
CA SER A 212 -6.15 -5.87 37.13
C SER A 212 -7.63 -6.28 37.14
N MET A 213 -8.33 -5.95 36.05
CA MET A 213 -9.70 -6.38 35.76
C MET A 213 -9.75 -7.60 34.82
N GLY A 214 -8.63 -7.91 34.16
CA GLY A 214 -8.50 -9.03 33.23
C GLY A 214 -7.64 -8.69 32.01
N SER A 215 -7.61 -9.61 31.04
CA SER A 215 -6.85 -9.51 29.80
C SER A 215 -7.54 -10.23 28.64
N VAL A 216 -7.36 -9.78 27.41
CA VAL A 216 -7.81 -10.48 26.18
C VAL A 216 -6.70 -10.51 25.13
N LEU A 217 -6.53 -11.65 24.46
CA LEU A 217 -5.40 -11.88 23.56
C LEU A 217 -5.46 -11.03 22.28
N THR A 218 -6.67 -10.75 21.78
CA THR A 218 -6.90 -9.99 20.54
C THR A 218 -8.27 -9.29 20.57
N LEU A 219 -8.34 -8.09 20.00
CA LEU A 219 -9.56 -7.30 19.82
C LEU A 219 -9.55 -6.70 18.40
N SER A 220 -10.34 -7.28 17.50
CA SER A 220 -10.41 -6.85 16.09
C SER A 220 -11.13 -5.50 15.93
N PRO A 221 -10.90 -4.75 14.84
CA PRO A 221 -11.68 -3.55 14.51
C PRO A 221 -13.20 -3.74 14.65
N GLY A 222 -13.82 -2.87 15.43
CA GLY A 222 -15.26 -2.90 15.75
C GLY A 222 -15.68 -3.86 16.87
N GLN A 223 -14.81 -4.75 17.34
CA GLN A 223 -15.09 -5.70 18.43
C GLN A 223 -15.19 -4.97 19.78
N GLU A 224 -16.04 -5.49 20.66
CA GLU A 224 -16.25 -5.05 22.02
C GLU A 224 -15.97 -6.21 22.99
N GLU A 225 -15.33 -5.94 24.13
CA GLU A 225 -15.08 -6.90 25.21
C GLU A 225 -15.42 -6.28 26.57
N THR A 226 -15.87 -7.11 27.52
CA THR A 226 -16.39 -6.65 28.83
C THR A 226 -15.62 -7.28 29.99
N PHE A 227 -15.19 -6.44 30.92
CA PHE A 227 -14.43 -6.82 32.11
C PHE A 227 -15.17 -6.36 33.37
N THR A 228 -15.32 -7.23 34.37
CA THR A 228 -16.03 -6.92 35.62
C THR A 228 -15.18 -7.20 36.84
N LEU A 229 -14.93 -6.16 37.63
CA LEU A 229 -14.31 -6.22 38.95
C LEU A 229 -15.43 -6.13 40.01
N SER A 230 -15.94 -7.27 40.46
CA SER A 230 -17.10 -7.32 41.38
C SER A 230 -16.83 -6.75 42.78
N HIS A 231 -15.57 -6.49 43.16
CA HIS A 231 -15.19 -6.03 44.49
C HIS A 231 -14.07 -4.96 44.46
N LEU A 232 -14.43 -3.71 44.15
CA LEU A 232 -13.59 -2.54 44.43
C LEU A 232 -13.99 -1.96 45.80
N GLY A 233 -13.18 -2.21 46.83
CA GLY A 233 -13.42 -1.72 48.20
C GLY A 233 -13.01 -0.25 48.39
N VAL A 234 -13.89 0.59 48.94
CA VAL A 234 -13.70 2.05 49.03
C VAL A 234 -14.09 2.53 50.45
N GLU A 235 -13.24 3.35 51.07
CA GLU A 235 -13.41 3.80 52.47
C GLU A 235 -13.95 5.24 52.59
N GLU A 236 -13.48 6.13 51.73
CA GLU A 236 -13.97 7.51 51.54
C GLU A 236 -14.16 7.79 50.03
N THR A 237 -14.78 8.90 49.64
CA THR A 237 -15.04 9.18 48.22
C THR A 237 -13.73 9.24 47.41
N GLU A 238 -13.58 8.32 46.46
CA GLU A 238 -12.40 8.18 45.60
C GLU A 238 -12.76 8.33 44.12
N THR A 239 -11.83 8.88 43.34
CA THR A 239 -11.93 8.96 41.87
C THR A 239 -10.91 8.01 41.23
N PHE A 240 -11.34 7.29 40.20
CA PHE A 240 -10.57 6.26 39.52
C PHE A 240 -10.56 6.44 38.00
N THR A 241 -9.56 5.87 37.33
CA THR A 241 -9.51 5.68 35.89
C THR A 241 -9.21 4.22 35.53
N VAL A 242 -9.79 3.74 34.44
CA VAL A 242 -9.36 2.49 33.81
C VAL A 242 -8.18 2.81 32.89
N LEU A 243 -7.08 2.07 33.04
CA LEU A 243 -5.96 2.02 32.11
C LEU A 243 -6.05 0.71 31.33
N VAL A 244 -6.03 0.80 30.00
CA VAL A 244 -5.91 -0.34 29.09
C VAL A 244 -4.56 -0.26 28.40
N LYS A 245 -3.76 -1.31 28.54
CA LYS A 245 -2.52 -1.52 27.76
C LYS A 245 -2.84 -2.44 26.60
N ALA A 246 -2.19 -2.24 25.46
CA ALA A 246 -2.30 -3.11 24.29
C ALA A 246 -1.02 -3.07 23.47
N GLU A 247 -0.83 -4.09 22.63
CA GLU A 247 0.15 -4.09 21.54
C GLU A 247 -0.60 -4.16 20.20
N ASP A 248 0.05 -3.87 19.07
CA ASP A 248 -0.48 -4.17 17.73
C ASP A 248 0.06 -5.52 17.20
N GLN A 249 0.17 -5.69 15.88
CA GLN A 249 0.77 -6.89 15.26
C GLN A 249 2.31 -6.81 15.10
N GLU A 250 2.90 -5.63 15.27
CA GLU A 250 4.34 -5.36 15.16
C GLU A 250 5.04 -5.29 16.52
N GLY A 251 4.27 -5.11 17.60
CA GLY A 251 4.74 -4.97 18.98
C GLY A 251 4.77 -3.52 19.48
N ASN A 252 4.21 -2.57 18.73
CA ASN A 252 4.10 -1.19 19.19
C ASN A 252 3.14 -1.13 20.37
N ASN A 253 3.56 -0.48 21.46
CA ASN A 253 2.86 -0.46 22.74
C ASN A 253 1.94 0.77 22.86
N TYR A 254 0.67 0.54 23.22
CA TYR A 254 -0.36 1.56 23.36
C TYR A 254 -0.94 1.60 24.78
N GLU A 255 -1.24 2.81 25.28
CA GLU A 255 -1.98 3.02 26.53
C GLU A 255 -3.22 3.89 26.29
N PHE A 256 -4.39 3.37 26.64
CA PHE A 256 -5.67 4.08 26.61
C PHE A 256 -6.17 4.30 28.04
N THR A 257 -6.71 5.48 28.34
CA THR A 257 -7.26 5.80 29.67
C THR A 257 -8.71 6.22 29.54
N SER A 258 -9.60 5.71 30.41
CA SER A 258 -11.01 6.11 30.45
C SER A 258 -11.18 7.56 30.89
N LEU A 259 -12.41 8.08 30.76
CA LEU A 259 -12.82 9.21 31.60
C LEU A 259 -12.76 8.80 33.08
N PRO A 260 -12.48 9.74 34.01
CA PRO A 260 -12.50 9.45 35.43
C PRO A 260 -13.93 9.17 35.92
N PHE A 261 -14.06 8.19 36.81
CA PHE A 261 -15.31 7.86 37.49
C PHE A 261 -15.14 7.96 39.01
N GLU A 262 -16.20 8.33 39.73
CA GLU A 262 -16.18 8.57 41.17
C GLU A 262 -16.99 7.48 41.90
N VAL A 263 -16.46 6.96 42.99
CA VAL A 263 -17.20 6.08 43.92
C VAL A 263 -17.46 6.87 45.18
N THR A 264 -18.68 7.36 45.34
CA THR A 264 -19.07 8.22 46.47
C THR A 264 -19.31 7.40 47.73
N VAL A 265 -18.86 7.92 48.88
CA VAL A 265 -19.11 7.32 50.21
C VAL A 265 -19.70 8.37 51.16
N GLY A 266 -20.72 7.98 51.91
CA GLY A 266 -21.41 8.86 52.87
C GLY A 266 -22.78 9.36 52.40
N LEU A 267 -23.39 8.73 51.38
CA LEU A 267 -24.77 9.02 51.01
C LEU A 267 -25.72 8.67 52.16
N GLN A 268 -26.47 9.65 52.64
CA GLN A 268 -27.73 9.39 53.34
C GLN A 268 -28.85 9.48 52.30
N GLU A 269 -29.77 8.52 52.28
CA GLU A 269 -31.04 8.71 51.59
C GLU A 269 -31.77 9.87 52.30
N GLU A 270 -32.13 10.92 51.56
CA GLU A 270 -33.17 11.85 52.03
C GLU A 270 -34.49 11.07 52.00
N GLU A 271 -34.87 10.45 53.13
CA GLU A 271 -36.21 9.88 53.31
C GLU A 271 -37.25 10.93 52.92
N GLU A 272 -38.21 10.57 52.05
CA GLU A 272 -39.33 11.45 51.71
C GLU A 272 -40.29 11.59 52.91
N GLU A 273 -39.90 12.38 53.91
CA GLU A 273 -40.80 12.77 55.01
C GLU A 273 -42.01 13.53 54.42
N GLU A 274 -43.16 12.85 54.35
CA GLU A 274 -44.45 13.41 53.91
C GLU A 274 -45.01 14.43 54.94
N TYR A 275 -44.32 15.56 55.11
CA TYR A 275 -44.70 16.55 56.11
C TYR A 275 -45.51 17.72 55.53
N THR A 276 -46.75 17.81 56.01
CA THR A 276 -47.79 18.73 55.52
C THR A 276 -47.61 20.19 56.00
N GLY A 277 -46.55 20.83 55.52
CA GLY A 277 -46.50 22.26 55.19
C GLY A 277 -46.46 23.31 56.30
N ARG A 278 -45.49 24.24 56.18
CA ARG A 278 -45.79 25.68 56.32
C ARG A 278 -44.80 26.53 55.51
N ASN A 279 -45.30 27.60 54.88
CA ASN A 279 -44.56 28.33 53.84
C ASN A 279 -43.45 29.23 54.41
N GLY A 280 -42.32 29.30 53.68
CA GLY A 280 -41.23 30.24 53.95
C GLY A 280 -39.92 29.84 53.29
N ARG A 281 -39.27 28.77 53.78
CA ARG A 281 -37.91 28.36 53.37
C ARG A 281 -37.86 27.39 52.18
N ALA A 282 -38.79 26.44 52.08
CA ALA A 282 -38.82 25.45 51.00
C ALA A 282 -38.96 26.07 49.59
N ALA A 283 -39.63 27.22 49.48
CA ALA A 283 -39.72 27.98 48.23
C ALA A 283 -38.33 28.48 47.77
N VAL A 284 -37.52 29.00 48.71
CA VAL A 284 -36.18 29.51 48.42
C VAL A 284 -35.25 28.37 47.99
N LEU A 285 -35.27 27.22 48.66
CA LEU A 285 -34.47 26.07 48.23
C LEU A 285 -34.89 25.54 46.85
N ARG A 286 -36.20 25.42 46.56
CA ARG A 286 -36.66 25.04 45.21
C ARG A 286 -36.19 26.04 44.15
N THR A 287 -36.24 27.35 44.42
CA THR A 287 -35.71 28.36 43.49
C THR A 287 -34.19 28.22 43.30
N VAL A 288 -33.42 28.00 44.36
CA VAL A 288 -31.96 27.80 44.27
C VAL A 288 -31.62 26.54 43.47
N LEU A 289 -32.26 25.40 43.76
CA LEU A 289 -32.01 24.14 43.06
C LEU A 289 -32.33 24.24 41.56
N ILE A 290 -33.46 24.87 41.21
CA ILE A 290 -33.85 25.12 39.82
C ILE A 290 -32.84 26.04 39.12
N VAL A 291 -32.35 27.09 39.80
CA VAL A 291 -31.33 28.00 39.25
C VAL A 291 -29.98 27.31 39.05
N VAL A 292 -29.56 26.43 39.96
CA VAL A 292 -28.33 25.63 39.81
C VAL A 292 -28.44 24.66 38.63
N LEU A 293 -29.55 23.93 38.51
CA LEU A 293 -29.83 23.08 37.34
C LEU A 293 -29.85 23.88 36.03
N PHE A 294 -30.48 25.06 36.02
CA PHE A 294 -30.47 25.94 34.83
C PHE A 294 -29.06 26.44 34.48
N LEU A 295 -28.22 26.74 35.47
CA LEU A 295 -26.83 27.14 35.25
C LEU A 295 -25.98 25.99 34.69
N ILE A 296 -26.15 24.76 35.19
CA ILE A 296 -25.48 23.57 34.66
C ILE A 296 -25.91 23.29 33.22
N VAL A 297 -27.21 23.38 32.91
CA VAL A 297 -27.72 23.20 31.54
C VAL A 297 -27.25 24.33 30.61
N LEU A 298 -27.15 25.58 31.10
CA LEU A 298 -26.62 26.70 30.33
C LEU A 298 -25.12 26.58 30.07
N THR A 299 -24.30 26.17 31.04
CA THR A 299 -22.85 26.00 30.83
C THR A 299 -22.57 24.81 29.92
N ALA A 300 -23.27 23.68 30.08
CA ALA A 300 -23.19 22.55 29.15
C ALA A 300 -23.65 22.94 27.74
N GLY A 301 -24.75 23.70 27.61
CA GLY A 301 -25.26 24.20 26.34
C GLY A 301 -24.32 25.18 25.62
N VAL A 302 -23.65 26.06 26.37
CA VAL A 302 -22.62 26.97 25.82
C VAL A 302 -21.35 26.21 25.43
N LEU A 303 -20.91 25.23 26.23
CA LEU A 303 -19.79 24.37 25.88
C LEU A 303 -20.07 23.57 24.60
N PHE A 304 -21.27 22.98 24.49
CA PHE A 304 -21.73 22.30 23.28
C PHE A 304 -21.81 23.24 22.06
N TYR A 305 -22.28 24.48 22.24
CA TYR A 305 -22.32 25.48 21.18
C TYR A 305 -20.92 25.88 20.68
N ILE A 306 -19.95 26.05 21.58
CA ILE A 306 -18.56 26.38 21.24
C ILE A 306 -17.88 25.19 20.55
N LEU A 307 -18.07 23.97 21.06
CA LEU A 307 -17.48 22.75 20.48
C LEU A 307 -18.05 22.43 19.09
N ARG A 308 -19.33 22.76 18.82
CA ARG A 308 -20.00 22.52 17.54
C ARG A 308 -19.29 23.16 16.33
N ASP A 309 -18.74 24.35 16.50
CA ASP A 309 -18.02 25.07 15.43
C ASP A 309 -16.51 24.73 15.39
N SER A 310 -15.98 24.03 16.41
CA SER A 310 -14.60 23.50 16.43
C SER A 310 -14.46 22.10 15.84
N LEU A 311 -15.54 21.32 15.81
CA LEU A 311 -15.55 19.97 15.24
C LEU A 311 -15.58 20.02 13.70
N PRO A 312 -14.67 19.32 12.99
CA PRO A 312 -14.54 19.43 11.53
C PRO A 312 -15.75 18.91 10.74
N PHE A 313 -16.62 18.10 11.37
CA PHE A 313 -17.72 17.37 10.74
C PHE A 313 -18.77 18.28 10.05
N PHE A 314 -18.93 19.54 10.46
CA PHE A 314 -19.88 20.47 9.84
C PHE A 314 -19.34 21.25 8.62
N ARG A 315 -18.05 21.11 8.27
CA ARG A 315 -17.44 21.80 7.12
C ARG A 315 -17.53 21.02 5.80
N LYS A 316 -18.73 20.94 5.19
CA LYS A 316 -18.92 20.94 3.70
C LYS A 316 -20.40 20.88 3.28
N ARG A 317 -20.89 21.96 2.63
CA ARG A 317 -21.60 21.97 1.31
C ARG A 317 -22.31 23.32 1.05
N LYS A 318 -21.65 24.23 0.31
CA LYS A 318 -22.34 25.29 -0.45
C LYS A 318 -21.68 25.48 -1.82
N ALA A 319 -22.19 24.72 -2.79
CA ALA A 319 -21.97 24.84 -4.23
C ALA A 319 -23.30 24.35 -4.85
N VAL A 320 -23.88 24.87 -5.95
CA VAL A 320 -23.39 25.64 -7.12
C VAL A 320 -24.55 26.54 -7.65
N ARG A 321 -24.28 27.42 -8.66
CA ARG A 321 -25.21 28.19 -9.57
C ARG A 321 -25.83 29.48 -8.98
N ARG A 322 -26.08 30.58 -9.75
CA ARG A 322 -25.76 31.07 -11.14
C ARG A 322 -26.08 32.61 -11.17
N LYS A 323 -25.90 33.47 -12.20
CA LYS A 323 -25.42 33.43 -13.61
C LYS A 323 -24.88 34.82 -14.06
N ALA A 324 -23.69 34.85 -14.65
CA ALA A 324 -23.10 35.82 -15.60
C ALA A 324 -23.54 37.31 -15.62
N HIS A 325 -22.53 38.19 -15.45
CA HIS A 325 -22.24 39.29 -16.38
C HIS A 325 -20.72 39.42 -16.59
N SER A 326 -20.33 39.83 -17.80
CA SER A 326 -18.98 40.26 -18.18
C SER A 326 -19.17 41.31 -19.27
N ASP A 327 -18.93 42.57 -18.93
CA ASP A 327 -19.23 43.69 -19.82
C ASP A 327 -18.21 43.83 -20.95
N SER A 328 -18.61 44.57 -21.98
CA SER A 328 -17.75 44.96 -23.10
C SER A 328 -16.83 46.12 -22.72
N ASN A 329 -15.53 45.97 -22.97
CA ASN A 329 -14.65 46.94 -23.65
C ASN A 329 -13.29 46.30 -23.98
#